data_AF-A0A3M6JVV5-F1
#
_entry.id   AF-A0A3M6JVV5-F1
#
_cell.length_a   1.000
_cell.length_b   1.000
_cell.length_c   1.000
_cell.angle_alpha   90.00
_cell.angle_beta   90.00
_cell.angle_gamma   90.00
#
_symmetry.space_group_name_H-M   'P 1'
#
loop_
_entity.id
_entity.type
_entity.pdbx_description
1 polymer ?
#
loop_
_entity_poly.entity_id
_entity_poly.type
_entity_poly.pdbx_seq_one_letter_code
_entity_poly.pdbx_strand_id
1 'polypeptide(L)'
;MIAFVSHNEDYLGFAQEQTREELKILFDEATELFQNGNYNQANEIYDQILETSPNNISTLNMKGIGYSNMEMHSKSLKQFYKVLENDPDNTRALLGMGVGFGNLGEYSESLAYLEKADKIKPNNTVIQNYKEIIENTLKKYPYTPTEKPTNSMKQTIGKIPEWVKDIANWWSIGNISDEKFTESMGYMIKNKIVIVPENKKFENTNELKMISFVRNNFSQWSQDDIPNEEFYKNTNWLIENNFINVEKTVEEIEYDSYLFDRYVQKILKNKGSEIRYIEYPNPSQDVIKKFLRDVEKWNFEEEVGRSSNSFPSPTYEIIDETYIIKYKIYINEQPQGLPLDHTSTLQNSFEFWEKVELKTNNQNARIVFEITNTKSDANVWVTWVVRNIGEGVLGHAHLGKGVVEVALGDYNCDGSFQLYDVKSVEKIMTHELGHSIGLPHTNDRENIMYPS
;
A
#
# COMPACT_ATOMS: atom_id res chain seq x y z
N MET A 1 -45.43 32.57 -31.72
CA MET A 1 -45.35 31.54 -30.66
C MET A 1 -44.24 30.60 -31.08
N ILE A 2 -43.03 30.80 -30.57
CA ILE A 2 -41.89 29.91 -30.79
C ILE A 2 -41.35 29.62 -29.39
N ALA A 3 -41.68 28.43 -28.90
CA ALA A 3 -41.11 27.87 -27.68
C ALA A 3 -39.88 27.05 -28.08
N PHE A 4 -38.70 27.50 -27.67
CA PHE A 4 -37.46 26.72 -27.71
C PHE A 4 -36.82 26.84 -26.33
N VAL A 5 -37.09 25.89 -25.43
CA VAL A 5 -36.21 25.53 -24.30
C VAL A 5 -36.50 24.06 -23.89
N SER A 6 -35.44 23.32 -23.56
CA SER A 6 -35.32 22.22 -22.56
C SER A 6 -35.05 20.78 -22.99
N HIS A 7 -35.24 20.35 -24.24
CA HIS A 7 -35.15 18.89 -24.54
C HIS A 7 -33.74 18.29 -24.63
N ASN A 8 -32.66 19.08 -24.66
CA ASN A 8 -31.29 18.54 -24.82
C ASN A 8 -30.51 18.35 -23.51
N GLU A 9 -30.80 19.10 -22.44
CA GLU A 9 -30.07 18.96 -21.17
C GLU A 9 -30.52 17.72 -20.39
N ASP A 10 -31.83 17.44 -20.36
CA ASP A 10 -32.38 16.25 -19.70
C ASP A 10 -31.94 14.94 -20.37
N TYR A 11 -31.82 14.93 -21.70
CA TYR A 11 -31.36 13.75 -22.45
C TYR A 11 -29.85 13.49 -22.26
N LEU A 12 -29.05 14.56 -22.20
CA LEU A 12 -27.62 14.47 -21.89
C LEU A 12 -27.38 14.00 -20.45
N GLY A 13 -28.17 14.49 -19.49
CA GLY A 13 -28.14 14.04 -18.10
C GLY A 13 -28.51 12.55 -17.97
N PHE A 14 -29.60 12.13 -18.62
CA PHE A 14 -30.05 10.73 -18.61
C PHE A 14 -29.04 9.78 -19.28
N ALA A 15 -28.45 10.18 -20.41
CA ALA A 15 -27.43 9.38 -21.08
C ALA A 15 -26.14 9.27 -20.24
N GLN A 16 -25.71 10.36 -19.59
CA GLN A 16 -24.56 10.33 -18.68
C GLN A 16 -24.81 9.47 -17.43
N GLU A 17 -26.02 9.51 -16.87
CA GLU A 17 -26.41 8.65 -15.74
C GLU A 17 -26.44 7.17 -16.16
N GLN A 18 -26.97 6.86 -17.33
CA GLN A 18 -27.00 5.50 -17.86
C GLN A 18 -25.58 4.96 -18.08
N THR A 19 -24.69 5.75 -18.71
CA THR A 19 -23.28 5.36 -18.88
C THR A 19 -22.56 5.19 -17.54
N ARG A 20 -22.87 6.03 -16.54
CA ARG A 20 -22.27 5.89 -15.19
C ARG A 20 -22.68 4.60 -14.50
N GLU A 21 -23.95 4.21 -14.61
CA GLU A 21 -24.45 2.96 -14.02
C GLU A 21 -23.87 1.73 -14.75
N GLU A 22 -23.77 1.77 -16.07
CA GLU A 22 -23.12 0.72 -16.87
C GLU A 22 -21.66 0.53 -16.48
N LEU A 23 -20.88 1.61 -16.33
CA LEU A 23 -19.49 1.54 -15.88
C LEU A 23 -19.35 0.99 -14.46
N LYS A 24 -20.31 1.27 -13.58
CA LYS A 24 -20.33 0.74 -12.22
C LYS A 24 -20.58 -0.77 -12.21
N ILE A 25 -21.57 -1.25 -12.99
CA ILE A 25 -21.86 -2.69 -13.12
C ILE A 25 -20.62 -3.45 -13.62
N LEU A 26 -19.96 -2.93 -14.67
CA LEU A 26 -18.72 -3.53 -15.19
C LEU A 26 -17.62 -3.53 -14.12
N PHE A 27 -17.49 -2.46 -13.35
CA PHE A 27 -16.48 -2.39 -12.29
C PHE A 27 -16.75 -3.41 -11.17
N ASP A 28 -18.01 -3.60 -10.78
CA ASP A 28 -18.42 -4.57 -9.77
C ASP A 28 -18.18 -6.02 -10.25
N GLU A 29 -18.53 -6.34 -11.51
CA GLU A 29 -18.25 -7.64 -12.12
C GLU A 29 -16.74 -7.93 -12.20
N ALA A 30 -15.96 -6.95 -12.64
CA ALA A 30 -14.51 -7.07 -12.68
C ALA A 30 -13.92 -7.27 -11.28
N THR A 31 -14.48 -6.62 -10.26
CA THR A 31 -14.07 -6.77 -8.86
C THR A 31 -14.37 -8.17 -8.33
N GLU A 32 -15.53 -8.73 -8.65
CA GLU A 32 -15.87 -10.12 -8.28
C GLU A 32 -14.90 -11.12 -8.94
N LEU A 33 -14.66 -10.99 -10.24
CA LEU A 33 -13.68 -11.82 -10.94
C LEU A 33 -12.29 -11.67 -10.34
N PHE A 34 -11.90 -10.43 -10.01
CA PHE A 34 -10.64 -10.13 -9.39
C PHE A 34 -10.50 -10.84 -8.03
N GLN A 35 -11.51 -10.74 -7.16
CA GLN A 35 -11.51 -11.35 -5.82
C GLN A 35 -11.44 -12.89 -5.90
N ASN A 36 -12.04 -13.47 -6.93
CA ASN A 36 -11.96 -14.90 -7.23
C ASN A 36 -10.61 -15.32 -7.88
N GLY A 37 -9.66 -14.40 -8.03
CA GLY A 37 -8.35 -14.66 -8.63
C GLY A 37 -8.35 -14.75 -10.16
N ASN A 38 -9.47 -14.43 -10.82
CA ASN A 38 -9.65 -14.45 -12.27
C ASN A 38 -9.14 -13.15 -12.92
N TYR A 39 -7.88 -12.79 -12.64
CA TYR A 39 -7.29 -11.50 -13.02
C TYR A 39 -7.27 -11.21 -14.52
N ASN A 40 -7.14 -12.22 -15.38
CA ASN A 40 -7.18 -12.03 -16.84
C ASN A 40 -8.57 -11.54 -17.29
N GLN A 41 -9.63 -12.18 -16.82
CA GLN A 41 -11.01 -11.81 -17.15
C GLN A 41 -11.37 -10.45 -16.55
N ALA A 42 -10.95 -10.20 -15.29
CA ALA A 42 -11.11 -8.88 -14.67
C ALA A 42 -10.43 -7.78 -15.49
N ASN A 43 -9.21 -8.03 -15.99
CA ASN A 43 -8.49 -7.08 -16.82
C ASN A 43 -9.14 -6.82 -18.18
N GLU A 44 -9.78 -7.82 -18.79
CA GLU A 44 -10.56 -7.64 -20.03
C GLU A 44 -11.75 -6.69 -19.80
N ILE A 45 -12.42 -6.78 -18.65
CA ILE A 45 -13.49 -5.85 -18.28
C ILE A 45 -12.94 -4.46 -17.94
N TYR A 46 -11.81 -4.39 -17.22
CA TYR A 46 -11.13 -3.12 -16.98
C TYR A 46 -10.71 -2.43 -18.28
N ASP A 47 -10.30 -3.18 -19.31
CA ASP A 47 -10.03 -2.65 -20.65
C ASP A 47 -11.28 -1.99 -21.26
N GLN A 48 -12.46 -2.63 -21.17
CA GLN A 48 -13.72 -2.06 -21.64
C GLN A 48 -14.08 -0.74 -20.93
N ILE A 49 -13.88 -0.68 -19.60
CA ILE A 49 -14.11 0.54 -18.83
C ILE A 49 -13.15 1.66 -19.29
N LEU A 50 -11.88 1.33 -19.54
CA LEU A 50 -10.87 2.30 -19.95
C LEU A 50 -11.02 2.76 -21.41
N GLU A 51 -11.69 2.00 -22.28
CA GLU A 51 -12.06 2.47 -23.61
C GLU A 51 -13.00 3.69 -23.54
N THR A 52 -13.94 3.68 -22.58
CA THR A 52 -14.90 4.77 -22.38
C THR A 52 -14.38 5.85 -21.43
N SER A 53 -13.58 5.47 -20.42
CA SER A 53 -13.03 6.36 -19.41
C SER A 53 -11.51 6.11 -19.22
N PRO A 54 -10.65 6.61 -20.14
CA PRO A 54 -9.23 6.25 -20.20
C PRO A 54 -8.41 6.58 -18.95
N ASN A 55 -8.85 7.57 -18.17
CA ASN A 55 -8.18 8.05 -16.96
C ASN A 55 -8.95 7.69 -15.68
N ASN A 56 -9.83 6.67 -15.73
CA ASN A 56 -10.52 6.21 -14.52
C ASN A 56 -9.50 5.66 -13.50
N ILE A 57 -9.25 6.43 -12.44
CA ILE A 57 -8.24 6.15 -11.42
C ILE A 57 -8.48 4.79 -10.74
N SER A 58 -9.72 4.48 -10.38
CA SER A 58 -10.06 3.22 -9.72
C SER A 58 -9.76 2.03 -10.61
N THR A 59 -10.17 2.09 -11.88
CA THR A 59 -9.93 1.02 -12.86
C THR A 59 -8.44 0.86 -13.16
N LEU A 60 -7.70 1.94 -13.38
CA LEU A 60 -6.25 1.89 -13.60
C LEU A 60 -5.52 1.28 -12.39
N ASN A 61 -5.91 1.66 -11.17
CA ASN A 61 -5.37 1.07 -9.95
C ASN A 61 -5.64 -0.44 -9.89
N MET A 62 -6.89 -0.87 -10.01
CA MET A 62 -7.25 -2.30 -9.95
C MET A 62 -6.56 -3.11 -11.05
N LYS A 63 -6.46 -2.57 -12.27
CA LYS A 63 -5.74 -3.21 -13.37
C LYS A 63 -4.23 -3.30 -13.10
N GLY A 64 -3.65 -2.25 -12.52
CA GLY A 64 -2.26 -2.24 -12.06
C GLY A 64 -1.99 -3.34 -11.04
N ILE A 65 -2.92 -3.54 -10.10
CA ILE A 65 -2.83 -4.59 -9.09
C ILE A 65 -3.04 -5.97 -9.71
N GLY A 66 -3.98 -6.12 -10.64
CA GLY A 66 -4.21 -7.36 -11.38
C GLY A 66 -2.95 -7.81 -12.12
N TYR A 67 -2.25 -6.87 -12.78
CA TYR A 67 -0.94 -7.16 -13.38
C TYR A 67 0.14 -7.46 -12.34
N SER A 68 0.14 -6.80 -11.19
CA SER A 68 1.11 -7.08 -10.11
C SER A 68 0.93 -8.49 -9.58
N ASN A 69 -0.31 -8.89 -9.31
CA ASN A 69 -0.66 -10.24 -8.89
C ASN A 69 -0.20 -11.24 -9.97
N MET A 70 -0.45 -10.99 -11.25
CA MET A 70 0.04 -11.87 -12.32
C MET A 70 1.57 -11.82 -12.58
N GLU A 71 2.37 -11.21 -11.69
CA GLU A 71 3.83 -11.03 -11.80
C GLU A 71 4.26 -10.24 -13.06
N MET A 72 3.31 -9.55 -13.69
CA MET A 72 3.53 -8.68 -14.84
C MET A 72 3.93 -7.28 -14.39
N HIS A 73 5.00 -7.18 -13.59
CA HIS A 73 5.38 -5.95 -12.89
C HIS A 73 5.59 -4.75 -13.81
N SER A 74 6.10 -4.94 -15.03
CA SER A 74 6.24 -3.84 -16.01
C SER A 74 4.89 -3.28 -16.49
N LYS A 75 3.89 -4.14 -16.71
CA LYS A 75 2.53 -3.71 -17.07
C LYS A 75 1.82 -3.05 -15.89
N SER A 76 2.07 -3.56 -14.68
CA SER A 76 1.57 -3.00 -13.42
C SER A 76 2.07 -1.57 -13.20
N LEU A 77 3.39 -1.39 -13.23
CA LEU A 77 4.06 -0.10 -13.15
C LEU A 77 3.49 0.91 -14.14
N LYS A 78 3.20 0.49 -15.38
CA LYS A 78 2.59 1.37 -16.39
C LYS A 78 1.19 1.86 -16.03
N GLN A 79 0.37 1.04 -15.37
CA GLN A 79 -0.97 1.50 -14.96
C GLN A 79 -0.88 2.47 -13.77
N PHE A 80 -0.06 2.16 -12.77
CA PHE A 80 0.14 3.07 -11.63
C PHE A 80 0.78 4.38 -12.06
N TYR A 81 1.71 4.35 -13.02
CA TYR A 81 2.28 5.58 -13.59
C TYR A 81 1.20 6.48 -14.20
N LYS A 82 0.26 5.92 -14.97
CA LYS A 82 -0.90 6.67 -15.51
C LYS A 82 -1.80 7.25 -14.41
N VAL A 83 -1.97 6.53 -13.30
CA VAL A 83 -2.69 7.09 -12.14
C VAL A 83 -1.97 8.32 -11.62
N LEU A 84 -0.65 8.23 -11.42
CA LEU A 84 0.17 9.34 -10.90
C LEU A 84 0.30 10.52 -11.86
N GLU A 85 0.07 10.33 -13.16
CA GLU A 85 -0.05 11.45 -14.12
C GLU A 85 -1.29 12.31 -13.87
N ASN A 86 -2.36 11.73 -13.31
CA ASN A 86 -3.63 12.41 -13.04
C ASN A 86 -3.81 12.77 -11.56
N ASP A 87 -3.28 11.94 -10.66
CA ASP A 87 -3.35 12.08 -9.21
C ASP A 87 -1.98 11.75 -8.59
N PRO A 88 -1.05 12.72 -8.54
CA PRO A 88 0.33 12.50 -8.08
C PRO A 88 0.46 12.03 -6.63
N ASP A 89 -0.55 12.31 -5.81
CA ASP A 89 -0.60 11.99 -4.37
C ASP A 89 -1.42 10.72 -4.10
N ASN A 90 -1.80 9.98 -5.15
CA ASN A 90 -2.53 8.72 -5.00
C ASN A 90 -1.70 7.69 -4.23
N THR A 91 -1.98 7.51 -2.94
CA THR A 91 -1.17 6.63 -2.07
C THR A 91 -1.10 5.20 -2.60
N ARG A 92 -2.19 4.70 -3.20
CA ARG A 92 -2.24 3.34 -3.74
C ARG A 92 -1.31 3.19 -4.94
N ALA A 93 -1.33 4.13 -5.88
CA ALA A 93 -0.42 4.09 -7.02
C ALA A 93 1.03 4.32 -6.58
N LEU A 94 1.30 5.21 -5.62
CA LEU A 94 2.65 5.37 -5.06
C LEU A 94 3.17 4.08 -4.42
N LEU A 95 2.35 3.40 -3.60
CA LEU A 95 2.67 2.09 -3.05
C LEU A 95 2.88 1.06 -4.16
N GLY A 96 2.00 0.99 -5.14
CA GLY A 96 2.09 0.08 -6.30
C GLY A 96 3.37 0.28 -7.11
N MET A 97 3.81 1.54 -7.30
CA MET A 97 5.11 1.87 -7.90
C MET A 97 6.27 1.38 -7.04
N GLY A 98 6.21 1.63 -5.73
CA GLY A 98 7.18 1.12 -4.75
C GLY A 98 7.35 -0.40 -4.84
N VAL A 99 6.25 -1.14 -4.70
CA VAL A 99 6.23 -2.61 -4.79
C VAL A 99 6.72 -3.09 -6.16
N GLY A 100 6.22 -2.50 -7.25
CA GLY A 100 6.58 -2.87 -8.61
C GLY A 100 8.08 -2.73 -8.88
N PHE A 101 8.71 -1.62 -8.48
CA PHE A 101 10.15 -1.44 -8.63
C PHE A 101 10.97 -2.35 -7.71
N GLY A 102 10.49 -2.61 -6.49
CA GLY A 102 11.11 -3.57 -5.57
C GLY A 102 11.17 -4.99 -6.17
N ASN A 103 10.08 -5.43 -6.80
CA ASN A 103 10.01 -6.72 -7.52
C ASN A 103 10.88 -6.77 -8.79
N LEU A 104 11.30 -5.62 -9.31
CA LEU A 104 12.30 -5.53 -10.38
C LEU A 104 13.75 -5.39 -9.85
N GLY A 105 13.93 -5.33 -8.51
CA GLY A 105 15.23 -5.10 -7.88
C GLY A 105 15.75 -3.67 -8.08
N GLU A 106 14.88 -2.69 -8.38
CA GLU A 106 15.23 -1.28 -8.49
C GLU A 106 14.87 -0.55 -7.18
N TYR A 107 15.62 -0.86 -6.13
CA TYR A 107 15.29 -0.47 -4.75
C TYR A 107 15.36 1.04 -4.47
N SER A 108 16.27 1.77 -5.10
CA SER A 108 16.37 3.23 -4.98
C SER A 108 15.11 3.92 -5.48
N GLU A 109 14.54 3.45 -6.58
CA GLU A 109 13.29 4.00 -7.10
C GLU A 109 12.11 3.55 -6.25
N SER A 110 12.12 2.28 -5.82
CA SER A 110 11.12 1.73 -4.90
C SER A 110 11.01 2.56 -3.62
N LEU A 111 12.13 2.82 -2.93
CA LEU A 111 12.17 3.63 -1.72
C LEU A 111 11.69 5.07 -1.97
N ALA A 112 12.08 5.68 -3.08
CA ALA A 112 11.62 7.04 -3.40
C ALA A 112 10.09 7.15 -3.53
N TYR A 113 9.43 6.13 -4.09
CA TYR A 113 7.96 6.09 -4.14
C TYR A 113 7.34 5.74 -2.78
N LEU A 114 7.94 4.82 -2.02
CA LEU A 114 7.48 4.47 -0.67
C LEU A 114 7.59 5.65 0.30
N GLU A 115 8.64 6.46 0.22
CA GLU A 115 8.82 7.68 1.01
C GLU A 115 7.74 8.72 0.71
N LYS A 116 7.35 8.87 -0.57
CA LYS A 116 6.21 9.74 -0.94
C LYS A 116 4.91 9.20 -0.35
N ALA A 117 4.66 7.90 -0.46
CA ALA A 117 3.49 7.27 0.12
C ALA A 117 3.45 7.46 1.66
N ASP A 118 4.59 7.32 2.33
CA ASP A 118 4.76 7.49 3.79
C ASP A 118 4.48 8.92 4.25
N LYS A 119 4.91 9.92 3.46
CA LYS A 119 4.60 11.34 3.73
C LYS A 119 3.09 11.61 3.72
N ILE A 120 2.33 10.90 2.87
CA ILE A 120 0.87 11.07 2.73
C ILE A 120 0.11 10.25 3.78
N LYS A 121 0.54 9.00 4.02
CA LYS A 121 -0.03 8.10 5.03
C LYS A 121 1.05 7.63 6.01
N PRO A 122 1.43 8.48 6.99
CA PRO A 122 2.43 8.09 7.99
C PRO A 122 1.92 6.94 8.84
N ASN A 123 2.85 6.14 9.38
CA ASN A 123 2.57 4.97 10.23
C ASN A 123 1.75 3.86 9.54
N ASN A 124 1.71 3.83 8.21
CA ASN A 124 1.11 2.71 7.50
C ASN A 124 2.04 1.48 7.56
N THR A 125 1.59 0.41 8.22
CA THR A 125 2.37 -0.82 8.44
C THR A 125 2.88 -1.44 7.14
N VAL A 126 2.08 -1.40 6.06
CA VAL A 126 2.47 -1.93 4.75
C VAL A 126 3.70 -1.21 4.22
N ILE A 127 3.64 0.11 4.18
CA ILE A 127 4.74 0.95 3.68
C ILE A 127 6.01 0.70 4.50
N GLN A 128 5.90 0.64 5.84
CA GLN A 128 7.05 0.41 6.70
C GLN A 128 7.65 -0.99 6.51
N ASN A 129 6.82 -2.03 6.41
CA ASN A 129 7.29 -3.40 6.17
C ASN A 129 8.06 -3.51 4.84
N TYR A 130 7.54 -2.91 3.77
CA TYR A 130 8.24 -2.87 2.48
C TYR A 130 9.58 -2.13 2.56
N LYS A 131 9.62 -0.97 3.23
CA LYS A 131 10.86 -0.21 3.44
C LYS A 131 11.88 -1.01 4.23
N GLU A 132 11.48 -1.62 5.35
CA GLU A 132 12.37 -2.43 6.20
C GLU A 132 12.98 -3.61 5.42
N ILE A 133 12.16 -4.32 4.64
CA ILE A 133 12.63 -5.44 3.82
C ILE A 133 13.66 -4.95 2.80
N ILE A 134 13.38 -3.86 2.09
CA ILE A 134 14.30 -3.29 1.11
C ILE A 134 15.60 -2.80 1.76
N GLU A 135 15.52 -2.11 2.90
CA GLU A 135 16.68 -1.62 3.64
C GLU A 135 17.57 -2.78 4.14
N ASN A 136 16.95 -3.83 4.67
CA ASN A 136 17.65 -5.05 5.08
C ASN A 136 18.29 -5.77 3.88
N THR A 137 17.58 -5.86 2.75
CA THR A 137 18.12 -6.40 1.51
C THR A 137 19.33 -5.58 1.04
N LEU A 138 19.23 -4.25 0.99
CA LEU A 138 20.31 -3.37 0.55
C LEU A 138 21.54 -3.42 1.46
N LYS A 139 21.33 -3.55 2.76
CA LYS A 139 22.41 -3.72 3.74
C LYS A 139 23.21 -5.00 3.49
N LYS A 140 22.54 -6.07 3.08
CA LYS A 140 23.15 -7.37 2.82
C LYS A 140 23.67 -7.52 1.38
N TYR A 141 22.99 -6.89 0.43
CA TYR A 141 23.23 -6.99 -1.01
C TYR A 141 23.15 -5.59 -1.66
N PRO A 142 24.23 -4.79 -1.55
CA PRO A 142 24.30 -3.51 -2.24
C PRO A 142 24.18 -3.68 -3.75
N TYR A 143 23.50 -2.75 -4.42
CA TYR A 143 23.35 -2.74 -5.87
C TYR A 143 23.56 -1.33 -6.43
N THR A 144 23.80 -1.23 -7.73
CA THR A 144 23.89 0.05 -8.45
C THR A 144 22.55 0.36 -9.12
N PRO A 145 21.90 1.50 -8.82
CA PRO A 145 20.65 1.88 -9.46
C PRO A 145 20.75 2.00 -10.97
N THR A 146 19.69 1.62 -11.69
CA THR A 146 19.64 1.85 -13.13
C THR A 146 19.57 3.34 -13.41
N GLU A 147 20.49 3.86 -14.23
CA GLU A 147 20.41 5.27 -14.64
C GLU A 147 19.14 5.53 -15.46
N LYS A 148 18.40 6.57 -15.06
CA LYS A 148 17.20 7.05 -15.74
C LYS A 148 17.51 7.63 -17.13
N PRO A 149 16.63 7.47 -18.12
CA PRO A 149 16.73 8.18 -19.39
C PRO A 149 16.71 9.71 -19.19
N THR A 150 17.54 10.42 -19.96
CA THR A 150 17.50 11.90 -19.98
C THR A 150 16.26 12.37 -20.72
N ASN A 151 15.48 13.25 -20.11
CA ASN A 151 14.40 13.96 -20.78
C ASN A 151 14.98 15.16 -21.54
N SER A 152 15.01 15.09 -22.87
CA SER A 152 15.55 16.17 -23.72
C SER A 152 14.57 17.32 -23.98
N MET A 153 13.28 17.15 -23.66
CA MET A 153 12.29 18.24 -23.70
C MET A 153 12.46 19.20 -22.51
N LYS A 154 13.03 18.72 -21.40
CA LYS A 154 13.31 19.54 -20.23
C LYS A 154 14.36 20.59 -20.54
N GLN A 155 13.99 21.85 -20.33
CA GLN A 155 14.83 22.98 -20.65
C GLN A 155 15.94 23.11 -19.61
N THR A 156 17.20 23.04 -20.06
CA THR A 156 18.38 23.10 -19.19
C THR A 156 18.92 24.52 -19.01
N ILE A 157 18.44 25.46 -19.81
CA ILE A 157 18.84 26.87 -19.79
C ILE A 157 17.64 27.68 -19.33
N GLY A 158 17.79 28.35 -18.18
CA GLY A 158 16.72 29.17 -17.62
C GLY A 158 16.55 30.48 -18.39
N LYS A 159 15.32 31.00 -18.37
CA LYS A 159 14.96 32.29 -18.96
C LYS A 159 14.07 33.04 -17.98
N ILE A 160 14.48 34.23 -17.58
CA ILE A 160 13.70 35.09 -16.71
C ILE A 160 13.71 36.49 -17.33
N PRO A 161 12.59 37.02 -17.82
CA PRO A 161 12.50 38.42 -18.22
C PRO A 161 12.74 39.36 -17.05
N GLU A 162 13.41 40.49 -17.28
CA GLU A 162 13.81 41.42 -16.20
C GLU A 162 12.62 41.92 -15.37
N TRP A 163 11.48 42.19 -16.01
CA TRP A 163 10.25 42.67 -15.36
C TRP A 163 9.66 41.68 -14.35
N VAL A 164 10.08 40.41 -14.35
CA VAL A 164 9.66 39.43 -13.34
C VAL A 164 10.18 39.81 -11.95
N LYS A 165 11.29 40.56 -11.86
CA LYS A 165 11.79 41.10 -10.59
C LYS A 165 10.78 42.05 -9.94
N ASP A 166 10.07 42.86 -10.72
CA ASP A 166 9.05 43.77 -10.19
C ASP A 166 7.91 42.99 -9.50
N ILE A 167 7.51 41.86 -10.09
CA ILE A 167 6.48 40.98 -9.53
C ILE A 167 6.96 40.31 -8.25
N ALA A 168 8.20 39.82 -8.23
CA ALA A 168 8.80 39.24 -7.02
C ALA A 168 8.90 40.28 -5.89
N ASN A 169 9.28 41.53 -6.22
CA ASN A 169 9.32 42.63 -5.27
C ASN A 169 7.91 42.97 -4.74
N TRP A 170 6.90 43.10 -5.61
CA TRP A 170 5.51 43.33 -5.18
C TRP A 170 4.98 42.24 -4.26
N TRP A 171 5.35 40.98 -4.50
CA TRP A 171 5.01 39.88 -3.60
C TRP A 171 5.70 40.03 -2.24
N SER A 172 6.99 40.36 -2.23
CA SER A 172 7.77 40.51 -0.99
C SER A 172 7.23 41.60 -0.05
N ILE A 173 6.81 42.74 -0.59
CA ILE A 173 6.27 43.86 0.18
C ILE A 173 4.77 43.74 0.47
N GLY A 174 4.13 42.65 0.04
CA GLY A 174 2.72 42.37 0.30
C GLY A 174 1.72 43.10 -0.60
N ASN A 175 2.16 43.67 -1.71
CA ASN A 175 1.27 44.30 -2.70
C ASN A 175 0.44 43.28 -3.48
N ILE A 176 0.92 42.03 -3.60
CA ILE A 176 0.17 40.90 -4.16
C ILE A 176 0.18 39.72 -3.17
N SER A 177 -0.92 38.97 -3.13
CA SER A 177 -1.06 37.78 -2.29
C SER A 177 -0.20 36.62 -2.80
N ASP A 178 0.00 35.60 -1.95
CA ASP A 178 0.66 34.34 -2.33
C ASP A 178 -0.03 33.70 -3.54
N GLU A 179 -1.35 33.55 -3.47
CA GLU A 179 -2.17 33.00 -4.54
C GLU A 179 -1.98 33.77 -5.85
N LYS A 180 -1.99 35.11 -5.80
CA LYS A 180 -1.84 35.92 -7.01
C LYS A 180 -0.45 35.78 -7.62
N PHE A 181 0.57 35.73 -6.77
CA PHE A 181 1.95 35.52 -7.21
C PHE A 181 2.11 34.14 -7.86
N THR A 182 1.63 33.08 -7.21
CA THR A 182 1.81 31.70 -7.69
C THR A 182 1.02 31.43 -8.97
N GLU A 183 -0.21 31.95 -9.11
CA GLU A 183 -0.97 31.92 -10.36
C GLU A 183 -0.22 32.60 -11.50
N SER A 184 0.32 33.80 -11.25
CA SER A 184 1.05 34.58 -12.25
C SER A 184 2.32 33.85 -12.68
N MET A 185 3.03 33.25 -11.72
CA MET A 185 4.21 32.42 -11.98
C MET A 185 3.85 31.16 -12.78
N GLY A 186 2.79 30.45 -12.40
CA GLY A 186 2.28 29.29 -13.11
C GLY A 186 1.92 29.62 -14.57
N TYR A 187 1.24 30.75 -14.79
CA TYR A 187 0.92 31.23 -16.15
C TYR A 187 2.20 31.52 -16.96
N MET A 188 3.18 32.21 -16.38
CA MET A 188 4.44 32.52 -17.07
C MET A 188 5.23 31.27 -17.44
N ILE A 189 5.25 30.27 -16.56
CA ILE A 189 5.91 28.99 -16.82
C ILE A 189 5.17 28.22 -17.92
N LYS A 190 3.84 28.09 -17.81
CA LYS A 190 2.98 27.40 -18.79
C LYS A 190 3.15 27.98 -20.21
N ASN A 191 3.28 29.29 -20.32
CA ASN A 191 3.44 29.99 -21.61
C ASN A 191 4.91 30.14 -22.05
N LYS A 192 5.85 29.48 -21.37
CA LYS A 192 7.30 29.53 -21.68
C LYS A 192 7.88 30.97 -21.68
N ILE A 193 7.26 31.87 -20.91
CA ILE A 193 7.74 33.23 -20.66
C ILE A 193 8.92 33.17 -19.68
N VAL A 194 8.69 32.44 -18.58
CA VAL A 194 9.71 32.05 -17.60
C VAL A 194 10.04 30.57 -17.84
N ILE A 195 11.33 30.27 -17.95
CA ILE A 195 11.84 28.90 -18.08
C ILE A 195 12.65 28.61 -16.82
N VAL A 196 12.19 27.64 -16.03
CA VAL A 196 12.84 27.19 -14.79
C VAL A 196 13.51 25.84 -15.07
N PRO A 197 14.85 25.75 -15.00
CA PRO A 197 15.52 24.47 -15.17
C PRO A 197 15.21 23.53 -14.01
N GLU A 198 14.71 22.33 -14.30
CA GLU A 198 14.31 21.36 -13.26
C GLU A 198 15.49 20.83 -12.44
N ASN A 199 16.72 20.88 -12.96
CA ASN A 199 17.90 20.42 -12.24
C ASN A 199 18.38 21.42 -11.16
N LYS A 200 17.77 22.60 -11.07
CA LYS A 200 18.09 23.61 -10.06
C LYS A 200 17.16 23.47 -8.86
N LYS A 201 17.48 22.53 -7.97
CA LYS A 201 16.70 22.25 -6.74
C LYS A 201 17.56 22.44 -5.51
N PHE A 202 16.93 22.56 -4.34
CA PHE A 202 17.66 22.52 -3.08
C PHE A 202 18.24 21.12 -2.86
N GLU A 203 19.46 21.05 -2.30
CA GLU A 203 20.12 19.77 -2.03
C GLU A 203 19.39 18.94 -0.97
N ASN A 204 18.74 19.61 0.00
CA ASN A 204 17.90 18.97 1.00
C ASN A 204 16.43 19.38 0.79
N THR A 205 15.68 18.52 0.10
CA THR A 205 14.24 18.69 -0.12
C THR A 205 13.38 18.21 1.06
N ASN A 206 13.99 17.59 2.08
CA ASN A 206 13.28 17.13 3.29
C ASN A 206 13.11 18.23 4.34
N GLU A 207 13.74 19.39 4.17
CA GLU A 207 13.54 20.54 5.05
C GLU A 207 12.23 21.25 4.71
N LEU A 208 11.28 21.27 5.66
CA LEU A 208 10.06 22.08 5.57
C LEU A 208 10.44 23.56 5.57
N LYS A 209 10.44 24.17 4.38
CA LYS A 209 10.61 25.62 4.24
C LYS A 209 9.26 26.30 4.39
N MET A 210 9.21 27.36 5.17
CA MET A 210 8.01 28.21 5.21
C MET A 210 7.93 29.03 3.92
N ILE A 211 6.72 29.30 3.43
CA ILE A 211 6.51 30.19 2.28
C ILE A 211 7.15 31.58 2.49
N SER A 212 7.24 32.04 3.74
CA SER A 212 7.94 33.28 4.12
C SER A 212 9.43 33.27 3.78
N PHE A 213 10.11 32.12 3.94
CA PHE A 213 11.51 31.95 3.55
C PHE A 213 11.67 32.09 2.04
N VAL A 214 10.79 31.44 1.28
CA VAL A 214 10.79 31.52 -0.18
C VAL A 214 10.54 32.94 -0.64
N ARG A 215 9.54 33.61 -0.07
CA ARG A 215 9.23 35.02 -0.37
C ARG A 215 10.41 35.94 -0.09
N ASN A 216 11.15 35.73 1.00
CA ASN A 216 12.37 36.48 1.30
C ASN A 216 13.46 36.29 0.23
N ASN A 217 13.66 35.06 -0.26
CA ASN A 217 14.64 34.82 -1.33
C ASN A 217 14.22 35.52 -2.63
N PHE A 218 12.93 35.48 -2.99
CA PHE A 218 12.44 36.23 -4.15
C PHE A 218 12.62 37.75 -3.98
N SER A 219 12.50 38.28 -2.76
CA SER A 219 12.82 39.68 -2.44
C SER A 219 14.29 40.00 -2.72
N GLN A 220 15.22 39.23 -2.15
CA GLN A 220 16.65 39.43 -2.34
C GLN A 220 17.05 39.28 -3.82
N TRP A 221 16.46 38.31 -4.51
CA TRP A 221 16.68 38.11 -5.94
C TRP A 221 16.20 39.31 -6.77
N SER A 222 15.05 39.89 -6.42
CA SER A 222 14.53 41.09 -7.11
C SER A 222 15.43 42.32 -6.97
N GLN A 223 16.29 42.33 -5.96
CA GLN A 223 17.24 43.41 -5.63
C GLN A 223 18.66 43.12 -6.12
N ASP A 224 18.87 42.03 -6.87
CA ASP A 224 20.18 41.55 -7.33
C ASP A 224 21.15 41.11 -6.22
N ASP A 225 20.65 40.85 -5.00
CA ASP A 225 21.47 40.38 -3.88
C ASP A 225 21.87 38.90 -4.00
N ILE A 226 21.07 38.10 -4.71
CA ILE A 226 21.30 36.67 -4.94
C ILE A 226 21.11 36.30 -6.42
N PRO A 227 21.83 35.29 -6.94
CA PRO A 227 21.81 34.97 -8.37
C PRO A 227 20.49 34.33 -8.83
N ASN A 228 20.24 34.34 -10.14
CA ASN A 228 19.09 33.67 -10.79
C ASN A 228 18.97 32.18 -10.44
N GLU A 229 20.06 31.52 -10.06
CA GLU A 229 20.03 30.15 -9.58
C GLU A 229 19.12 29.98 -8.36
N GLU A 230 19.11 30.95 -7.44
CA GLU A 230 18.24 30.90 -6.27
C GLU A 230 16.77 31.10 -6.65
N PHE A 231 16.47 31.95 -7.65
CA PHE A 231 15.11 32.03 -8.22
C PHE A 231 14.64 30.67 -8.71
N TYR A 232 15.47 29.94 -9.47
CA TYR A 232 15.08 28.62 -9.99
C TYR A 232 14.86 27.59 -8.87
N LYS A 233 15.74 27.53 -7.86
CA LYS A 233 15.58 26.62 -6.71
C LYS A 233 14.29 26.88 -5.93
N ASN A 234 14.01 28.15 -5.65
CA ASN A 234 12.81 28.57 -4.93
C ASN A 234 11.53 28.34 -5.76
N THR A 235 11.59 28.55 -7.08
CA THR A 235 10.45 28.29 -7.98
C THR A 235 10.17 26.78 -8.08
N ASN A 236 11.21 25.94 -8.24
CA ASN A 236 11.05 24.50 -8.22
C ASN A 236 10.47 24.01 -6.88
N TRP A 237 10.89 24.59 -5.76
CA TRP A 237 10.29 24.27 -4.45
C TRP A 237 8.79 24.62 -4.39
N LEU A 238 8.37 25.77 -4.95
CA LEU A 238 6.94 26.13 -5.01
C LEU A 238 6.14 25.16 -5.88
N ILE A 239 6.71 24.66 -6.97
CA ILE A 239 6.07 23.65 -7.83
C ILE A 239 5.96 22.31 -7.08
N GLU A 240 7.05 21.85 -6.44
CA GLU A 240 7.10 20.57 -5.71
C GLU A 240 6.17 20.52 -4.49
N ASN A 241 5.87 21.68 -3.90
CA ASN A 241 4.96 21.80 -2.76
C ASN A 241 3.55 22.28 -3.17
N ASN A 242 3.20 22.12 -4.46
CA ASN A 242 1.88 22.41 -5.02
C ASN A 242 1.39 23.87 -4.84
N PHE A 243 2.29 24.82 -4.57
CA PHE A 243 1.94 26.25 -4.56
C PHE A 243 1.76 26.79 -5.98
N ILE A 244 2.54 26.28 -6.94
CA ILE A 244 2.42 26.59 -8.37
C ILE A 244 1.99 25.33 -9.11
N ASN A 245 0.80 25.34 -9.71
CA ASN A 245 0.35 24.28 -10.60
C ASN A 245 0.82 24.54 -12.03
N VAL A 246 1.66 23.66 -12.57
CA VAL A 246 2.10 23.68 -13.97
C VAL A 246 1.54 22.45 -14.66
N GLU A 247 0.39 22.61 -15.29
CA GLU A 247 -0.20 21.55 -16.12
C GLU A 247 0.74 21.22 -17.29
N LYS A 248 1.06 19.93 -17.43
CA LYS A 248 1.84 19.43 -18.56
C LYS A 248 1.00 19.44 -19.84
N THR A 249 1.64 19.73 -20.96
CA THR A 249 1.04 19.54 -22.28
C THR A 249 0.91 18.05 -22.61
N VAL A 250 0.02 17.70 -23.55
CA VAL A 250 -0.14 16.32 -24.02
C VAL A 250 1.19 15.75 -24.53
N GLU A 251 1.97 16.55 -25.25
CA GLU A 251 3.30 16.14 -25.76
C GLU A 251 4.28 15.83 -24.62
N GLU A 252 4.30 16.63 -23.56
CA GLU A 252 5.15 16.38 -22.39
C GLU A 252 4.73 15.12 -21.63
N ILE A 253 3.42 14.88 -21.50
CA ILE A 253 2.86 13.67 -20.88
C ILE A 253 3.26 12.43 -21.69
N GLU A 254 3.04 12.45 -23.01
CA GLU A 254 3.40 11.34 -23.90
C GLU A 254 4.91 11.06 -23.88
N TYR A 255 5.73 12.11 -23.84
CA TYR A 255 7.18 11.96 -23.78
C TYR A 255 7.67 11.42 -22.43
N ASP A 256 7.10 11.90 -21.31
CA ASP A 256 7.39 11.35 -19.99
C ASP A 256 6.99 9.86 -19.90
N SER A 257 5.84 9.49 -20.46
CA SER A 257 5.38 8.09 -20.57
C SER A 257 6.35 7.24 -21.41
N TYR A 258 6.84 7.78 -22.53
CA TYR A 258 7.87 7.12 -23.35
C TYR A 258 9.18 6.90 -22.59
N LEU A 259 9.65 7.90 -21.85
CA LEU A 259 10.87 7.77 -21.04
C LEU A 259 10.69 6.78 -19.90
N PHE A 260 9.52 6.76 -19.28
CA PHE A 260 9.17 5.78 -18.26
C PHE A 260 9.23 4.35 -18.82
N ASP A 261 8.59 4.10 -19.96
CA ASP A 261 8.65 2.80 -20.63
C ASP A 261 10.11 2.40 -20.94
N ARG A 262 10.91 3.34 -21.46
CA ARG A 262 12.34 3.11 -21.74
C ARG A 262 13.13 2.79 -20.47
N TYR A 263 12.83 3.43 -19.36
CA TYR A 263 13.47 3.18 -18.07
C TYR A 263 13.17 1.75 -17.58
N VAL A 264 11.89 1.36 -17.59
CA VAL A 264 11.47 -0.01 -17.22
C VAL A 264 12.13 -1.05 -18.12
N GLN A 265 12.21 -0.81 -19.44
CA GLN A 265 12.91 -1.72 -20.35
C GLN A 265 14.41 -1.83 -20.05
N LYS A 266 15.06 -0.72 -19.66
CA LYS A 266 16.48 -0.75 -19.26
C LYS A 266 16.69 -1.58 -17.99
N ILE A 267 15.82 -1.43 -16.99
CA ILE A 267 15.84 -2.25 -15.75
C ILE A 267 15.71 -3.73 -16.10
N LEU A 268 14.73 -4.09 -16.94
CA LEU A 268 14.51 -5.48 -17.36
C LEU A 268 15.70 -6.07 -18.12
N LYS A 269 16.35 -5.27 -18.97
CA LYS A 269 17.55 -5.69 -19.69
C LYS A 269 18.73 -5.92 -18.73
N ASN A 270 18.92 -5.03 -17.76
CA ASN A 270 20.00 -5.11 -16.79
C ASN A 270 19.85 -6.31 -15.85
N LYS A 271 18.61 -6.77 -15.56
CA LYS A 271 18.34 -7.98 -14.77
C LYS A 271 19.03 -9.25 -15.31
N GLY A 272 19.32 -9.30 -16.62
CA GLY A 272 20.04 -10.41 -17.25
C GLY A 272 21.57 -10.32 -17.16
N SER A 273 22.13 -9.16 -16.85
CA SER A 273 23.58 -8.89 -16.83
C SER A 273 24.13 -8.49 -15.46
N GLU A 274 23.27 -8.07 -14.54
CA GLU A 274 23.58 -7.66 -13.17
C GLU A 274 22.90 -8.61 -12.19
N ILE A 275 23.64 -9.09 -11.18
CA ILE A 275 23.04 -9.88 -10.10
C ILE A 275 22.35 -8.91 -9.15
N ARG A 276 21.02 -8.86 -9.21
CA ARG A 276 20.17 -8.18 -8.23
C ARG A 276 19.51 -9.22 -7.35
N TYR A 277 19.81 -9.19 -6.06
CA TYR A 277 19.09 -10.00 -5.09
C TYR A 277 17.69 -9.42 -4.93
N ILE A 278 16.66 -10.24 -5.13
CA ILE A 278 15.26 -9.84 -4.97
C ILE A 278 14.67 -10.65 -3.83
N GLU A 279 14.30 -9.96 -2.77
CA GLU A 279 13.52 -10.53 -1.67
C GLU A 279 12.04 -10.21 -1.92
N TYR A 280 11.21 -11.25 -2.00
CA TYR A 280 9.78 -11.09 -2.20
C TYR A 280 9.10 -11.05 -0.82
N PRO A 281 8.51 -9.91 -0.43
CA PRO A 281 7.84 -9.77 0.86
C PRO A 281 6.54 -10.58 0.94
N ASN A 282 5.96 -10.88 -0.22
CA ASN A 282 4.76 -11.69 -0.39
C ASN A 282 5.10 -12.98 -1.17
N PRO A 283 4.38 -14.09 -0.91
CA PRO A 283 4.51 -15.32 -1.69
C PRO A 283 4.06 -15.06 -3.13
N SER A 284 4.55 -15.89 -4.06
CA SER A 284 4.09 -15.81 -5.46
C SER A 284 2.60 -16.11 -5.57
N GLN A 285 1.96 -15.64 -6.64
CA GLN A 285 0.55 -16.00 -6.86
C GLN A 285 0.34 -17.48 -7.09
N ASP A 286 1.32 -18.21 -7.63
CA ASP A 286 1.22 -19.66 -7.74
C ASP A 286 1.16 -20.34 -6.37
N VAL A 287 1.83 -19.76 -5.38
CA VAL A 287 1.73 -20.18 -3.97
C VAL A 287 0.34 -19.83 -3.43
N ILE A 288 -0.16 -18.60 -3.62
CA ILE A 288 -1.51 -18.20 -3.19
C ILE A 288 -2.62 -19.02 -3.86
N LYS A 289 -2.57 -19.25 -5.16
CA LYS A 289 -3.55 -20.04 -5.93
C LYS A 289 -3.60 -21.49 -5.46
N LYS A 290 -2.48 -22.08 -5.06
CA LYS A 290 -2.49 -23.44 -4.48
C LYS A 290 -3.29 -23.45 -3.18
N PHE A 291 -3.14 -22.42 -2.34
CA PHE A 291 -3.90 -22.31 -1.10
C PHE A 291 -5.38 -22.06 -1.32
N LEU A 292 -5.74 -21.23 -2.32
CA LEU A 292 -7.14 -21.00 -2.70
C LEU A 292 -7.80 -22.22 -3.36
N ARG A 293 -7.03 -23.09 -4.04
CA ARG A 293 -7.57 -24.30 -4.71
C ARG A 293 -7.77 -25.47 -3.76
N ASP A 294 -6.83 -25.69 -2.85
CA ASP A 294 -6.90 -26.78 -1.87
C ASP A 294 -7.73 -26.32 -0.65
N VAL A 295 -8.98 -25.90 -0.89
CA VAL A 295 -9.89 -25.31 0.11
C VAL A 295 -10.04 -26.24 1.33
N GLU A 296 -10.21 -27.54 1.11
CA GLU A 296 -10.33 -28.53 2.20
C GLU A 296 -9.07 -28.64 3.08
N LYS A 297 -7.90 -28.20 2.56
CA LYS A 297 -6.64 -28.22 3.30
C LYS A 297 -6.32 -26.90 3.99
N TRP A 298 -6.73 -25.76 3.42
CA TRP A 298 -6.27 -24.43 3.86
C TRP A 298 -7.39 -23.46 4.26
N ASN A 299 -8.65 -23.78 3.94
CA ASN A 299 -9.82 -22.95 4.20
C ASN A 299 -10.85 -23.76 5.00
N PHE A 300 -10.57 -23.86 6.31
CA PHE A 300 -11.26 -24.68 7.32
C PHE A 300 -12.66 -24.18 7.70
N GLU A 301 -13.40 -23.56 6.77
CA GLU A 301 -14.72 -22.97 7.05
C GLU A 301 -15.69 -24.00 7.64
N GLU A 302 -15.68 -25.23 7.14
CA GLU A 302 -16.54 -26.30 7.66
C GLU A 302 -16.17 -26.69 9.10
N GLU A 303 -14.88 -26.77 9.43
CA GLU A 303 -14.39 -27.09 10.77
C GLU A 303 -14.67 -25.98 11.77
N VAL A 304 -14.62 -24.72 11.32
CA VAL A 304 -14.96 -23.55 12.14
C VAL A 304 -16.45 -23.51 12.42
N GLY A 305 -17.28 -23.98 11.49
CA GLY A 305 -18.72 -24.14 11.71
C GLY A 305 -19.10 -25.28 12.67
N ARG A 306 -18.16 -26.14 13.09
CA ARG A 306 -18.45 -27.24 14.03
C ARG A 306 -18.60 -26.71 15.46
N SER A 307 -19.53 -27.30 16.21
CA SER A 307 -19.69 -26.95 17.62
C SER A 307 -18.43 -27.27 18.42
N SER A 308 -17.93 -26.31 19.21
CA SER A 308 -16.83 -26.52 20.16
C SER A 308 -17.03 -27.72 21.10
N ASN A 309 -18.28 -28.15 21.32
CA ASN A 309 -18.60 -29.32 22.12
C ASN A 309 -18.11 -30.64 21.51
N SER A 310 -17.80 -30.69 20.21
CA SER A 310 -17.21 -31.87 19.58
C SER A 310 -15.74 -32.09 19.92
N PHE A 311 -15.10 -31.13 20.60
CA PHE A 311 -13.69 -31.20 20.98
C PHE A 311 -13.54 -31.75 22.41
N PRO A 312 -12.50 -32.56 22.69
CA PRO A 312 -12.15 -32.96 24.05
C PRO A 312 -11.99 -31.74 24.97
N SER A 313 -12.41 -31.86 26.22
CA SER A 313 -12.16 -30.81 27.22
C SER A 313 -10.70 -30.85 27.71
N PRO A 314 -10.10 -29.70 28.05
CA PRO A 314 -8.76 -29.67 28.63
C PRO A 314 -8.74 -30.43 29.97
N THR A 315 -7.57 -30.95 30.31
CA THR A 315 -7.36 -31.61 31.61
C THR A 315 -6.75 -30.61 32.60
N TYR A 316 -6.80 -30.91 33.88
CA TYR A 316 -6.13 -30.09 34.87
C TYR A 316 -5.61 -30.94 36.02
N GLU A 317 -4.60 -30.39 36.70
CA GLU A 317 -4.14 -30.86 38.00
C GLU A 317 -4.05 -29.68 38.97
N ILE A 318 -4.09 -29.95 40.27
CA ILE A 318 -3.97 -28.92 41.29
C ILE A 318 -2.62 -29.09 41.97
N ILE A 319 -1.76 -28.08 41.89
CA ILE A 319 -0.44 -28.03 42.51
C ILE A 319 -0.40 -26.75 43.34
N ASP A 320 -0.10 -26.86 44.63
CA ASP A 320 -0.02 -25.73 45.56
C ASP A 320 -1.22 -24.75 45.44
N GLU A 321 -2.44 -25.30 45.52
CA GLU A 321 -3.72 -24.56 45.40
C GLU A 321 -3.92 -23.82 44.06
N THR A 322 -3.09 -24.11 43.05
CA THR A 322 -3.17 -23.53 41.71
C THR A 322 -3.62 -24.60 40.71
N TYR A 323 -4.62 -24.25 39.90
CA TYR A 323 -5.03 -25.08 38.76
C TYR A 323 -4.00 -24.99 37.63
N ILE A 324 -3.38 -26.11 37.27
CA ILE A 324 -2.55 -26.23 36.08
C ILE A 324 -3.42 -26.87 34.98
N ILE A 325 -3.95 -26.04 34.08
CA ILE A 325 -4.86 -26.46 33.02
C ILE A 325 -4.04 -26.78 31.77
N LYS A 326 -4.11 -28.04 31.32
CA LYS A 326 -3.35 -28.58 30.20
C LYS A 326 -4.22 -28.59 28.95
N TYR A 327 -3.79 -27.81 27.96
CA TYR A 327 -4.40 -27.74 26.64
C TYR A 327 -3.53 -28.49 25.63
N LYS A 328 -4.09 -29.56 25.05
CA LYS A 328 -3.51 -30.26 23.91
C LYS A 328 -3.81 -29.50 22.63
N ILE A 329 -2.78 -29.09 21.92
CA ILE A 329 -2.88 -28.30 20.71
C ILE A 329 -2.45 -29.16 19.52
N TYR A 330 -3.33 -29.26 18.52
CA TYR A 330 -2.96 -29.76 17.21
C TYR A 330 -2.69 -28.57 16.29
N ILE A 331 -1.54 -28.57 15.62
CA ILE A 331 -1.15 -27.49 14.72
C ILE A 331 -1.25 -28.04 13.30
N ASN A 332 -2.13 -27.48 12.49
CA ASN A 332 -2.17 -27.81 11.06
C ASN A 332 -0.84 -27.40 10.40
N GLU A 333 -0.46 -28.13 9.35
CA GLU A 333 0.66 -27.74 8.50
C GLU A 333 0.52 -26.29 8.06
N GLN A 334 1.65 -25.60 7.86
CA GLN A 334 1.63 -24.28 7.23
C GLN A 334 1.60 -24.40 5.71
N PRO A 335 0.96 -23.44 5.04
CA PRO A 335 1.00 -23.35 3.59
C PRO A 335 2.45 -23.32 3.06
N GLN A 336 2.86 -24.28 2.21
CA GLN A 336 4.25 -24.37 1.73
C GLN A 336 4.61 -23.22 0.77
N GLY A 337 5.77 -22.59 0.98
CA GLY A 337 6.26 -21.50 0.13
C GLY A 337 5.91 -20.09 0.61
N LEU A 338 5.40 -19.97 1.83
CA LEU A 338 5.32 -18.68 2.52
C LEU A 338 6.73 -18.17 2.87
N PRO A 339 7.05 -16.89 2.62
CA PRO A 339 8.35 -16.30 2.91
C PRO A 339 8.62 -16.07 4.40
N LEU A 340 7.58 -16.11 5.25
CA LEU A 340 7.67 -15.81 6.68
C LEU A 340 7.48 -17.09 7.51
N ASP A 341 8.30 -17.23 8.56
CA ASP A 341 8.13 -18.29 9.56
C ASP A 341 7.07 -17.89 10.59
N HIS A 342 5.87 -18.47 10.48
CA HIS A 342 4.79 -18.26 11.43
C HIS A 342 4.77 -19.30 12.56
N THR A 343 5.67 -20.29 12.54
CA THR A 343 5.69 -21.32 13.59
C THR A 343 6.32 -20.77 14.86
N SER A 344 7.35 -19.93 14.72
CA SER A 344 7.98 -19.24 15.85
C SER A 344 7.02 -18.29 16.57
N THR A 345 6.07 -17.64 15.87
CA THR A 345 5.08 -16.76 16.50
C THR A 345 4.11 -17.52 17.41
N LEU A 346 3.76 -18.75 17.04
CA LEU A 346 2.92 -19.62 17.88
C LEU A 346 3.62 -19.98 19.18
N GLN A 347 4.92 -20.30 19.12
CA GLN A 347 5.72 -20.58 20.31
C GLN A 347 5.77 -19.37 21.24
N ASN A 348 5.99 -18.17 20.70
CA ASN A 348 5.95 -16.93 21.48
C ASN A 348 4.58 -16.70 22.13
N SER A 349 3.50 -17.01 21.41
CA SER A 349 2.11 -16.88 21.90
C SER A 349 1.81 -17.87 23.03
N PHE A 350 2.31 -19.11 22.96
CA PHE A 350 2.24 -20.07 24.06
C PHE A 350 2.99 -19.56 25.29
N GLU A 351 4.25 -19.13 25.10
CA GLU A 351 5.05 -18.59 26.20
C GLU A 351 4.42 -17.37 26.86
N PHE A 352 3.72 -16.53 26.10
CA PHE A 352 2.96 -15.41 26.63
C PHE A 352 1.90 -15.91 27.62
N TRP A 353 1.00 -16.80 27.17
CA TRP A 353 -0.11 -17.29 27.98
C TRP A 353 0.31 -18.18 29.15
N GLU A 354 1.38 -18.96 29.01
CA GLU A 354 1.92 -19.79 30.11
C GLU A 354 2.53 -18.93 31.24
N LYS A 355 2.93 -17.69 30.95
CA LYS A 355 3.41 -16.72 31.96
C LYS A 355 2.28 -15.94 32.63
N VAL A 356 1.06 -15.96 32.07
CA VAL A 356 -0.09 -15.24 32.62
C VAL A 356 -0.72 -16.05 33.76
N GLU A 357 -0.85 -15.42 34.93
CA GLU A 357 -1.64 -15.97 36.03
C GLU A 357 -3.11 -15.58 35.89
N LEU A 358 -3.97 -16.58 35.71
CA LEU A 358 -5.41 -16.43 35.57
C LEU A 358 -6.12 -16.78 36.88
N LYS A 359 -7.42 -16.48 36.95
CA LYS A 359 -8.27 -16.90 38.06
C LYS A 359 -9.45 -17.72 37.57
N THR A 360 -9.70 -18.86 38.20
CA THR A 360 -10.94 -19.62 38.04
C THR A 360 -11.47 -20.01 39.41
N ASN A 361 -12.77 -19.83 39.66
CA ASN A 361 -13.42 -20.12 40.94
C ASN A 361 -12.69 -19.54 42.18
N ASN A 362 -12.19 -18.30 42.07
CA ASN A 362 -11.38 -17.61 43.09
C ASN A 362 -10.04 -18.29 43.46
N GLN A 363 -9.57 -19.25 42.65
CA GLN A 363 -8.25 -19.87 42.76
C GLN A 363 -7.38 -19.45 41.58
N ASN A 364 -6.06 -19.50 41.81
CA ASN A 364 -5.09 -19.21 40.77
C ASN A 364 -5.10 -20.33 39.73
N ALA A 365 -4.89 -19.96 38.48
CA ALA A 365 -4.83 -20.88 37.36
C ALA A 365 -3.69 -20.49 36.42
N ARG A 366 -3.03 -21.51 35.88
CA ARG A 366 -2.00 -21.37 34.85
C ARG A 366 -2.30 -22.33 33.72
N ILE A 367 -2.02 -21.87 32.50
CA ILE A 367 -2.18 -22.67 31.30
C ILE A 367 -0.84 -23.33 30.99
N VAL A 368 -0.90 -24.56 30.46
CA VAL A 368 0.22 -25.27 29.86
C VAL A 368 -0.23 -25.82 28.52
N PHE A 369 0.54 -25.58 27.46
CA PHE A 369 0.25 -26.11 26.13
C PHE A 369 1.08 -27.36 25.83
N GLU A 370 0.42 -28.38 25.29
CA GLU A 370 1.06 -29.63 24.87
C GLU A 370 0.76 -29.88 23.39
N ILE A 371 1.78 -29.88 22.54
CA ILE A 371 1.58 -30.16 21.12
C ILE A 371 1.30 -31.65 20.93
N THR A 372 0.23 -31.97 20.18
CA THR A 372 -0.12 -33.34 19.80
C THR A 372 -0.17 -33.50 18.28
N ASN A 373 0.18 -34.69 17.81
CA ASN A 373 0.10 -35.07 16.39
C ASN A 373 -1.28 -35.65 16.01
N THR A 374 -2.21 -35.76 16.95
CA THR A 374 -3.54 -36.34 16.75
C THR A 374 -4.64 -35.31 16.91
N LYS A 375 -5.42 -35.06 15.84
CA LYS A 375 -6.60 -34.17 15.89
C LYS A 375 -7.65 -34.62 16.91
N SER A 376 -7.84 -35.92 17.07
CA SER A 376 -8.84 -36.51 17.98
C SER A 376 -8.61 -36.20 19.45
N ASP A 377 -7.36 -35.99 19.85
CA ASP A 377 -6.98 -35.83 21.26
C ASP A 377 -6.73 -34.36 21.62
N ALA A 378 -6.77 -33.47 20.61
CA ALA A 378 -6.50 -32.06 20.77
C ALA A 378 -7.74 -31.31 21.25
N ASN A 379 -7.55 -30.44 22.24
CA ASN A 379 -8.55 -29.51 22.72
C ASN A 379 -8.73 -28.35 21.73
N VAL A 380 -7.63 -27.92 21.11
CA VAL A 380 -7.61 -26.79 20.18
C VAL A 380 -6.88 -27.19 18.92
N TRP A 381 -7.44 -26.83 17.76
CA TRP A 381 -6.78 -26.95 16.46
C TRP A 381 -6.38 -25.56 15.99
N VAL A 382 -5.10 -25.33 15.82
CA VAL A 382 -4.57 -24.08 15.25
C VAL A 382 -4.42 -24.27 13.75
N THR A 383 -4.97 -23.33 12.99
CA THR A 383 -4.93 -23.31 11.54
C THR A 383 -4.63 -21.94 10.97
N TRP A 384 -4.09 -21.95 9.76
CA TRP A 384 -3.60 -20.77 9.06
C TRP A 384 -4.47 -20.53 7.84
N VAL A 385 -4.92 -19.29 7.64
CA VAL A 385 -5.82 -18.95 6.53
C VAL A 385 -5.25 -17.86 5.64
N VAL A 386 -5.54 -17.98 4.34
CA VAL A 386 -5.12 -17.09 3.26
C VAL A 386 -6.35 -16.75 2.44
N ARG A 387 -7.33 -16.09 3.08
CA ARG A 387 -8.59 -15.64 2.47
C ARG A 387 -9.13 -14.44 3.25
N ASN A 388 -10.03 -13.69 2.64
CA ASN A 388 -10.83 -12.71 3.37
C ASN A 388 -11.79 -13.47 4.31
N ILE A 389 -11.63 -13.26 5.62
CA ILE A 389 -12.45 -13.90 6.66
C ILE A 389 -13.54 -12.98 7.21
N GLY A 390 -13.69 -11.78 6.65
CA GLY A 390 -14.63 -10.74 7.07
C GLY A 390 -13.94 -9.38 7.20
N GLU A 391 -14.68 -8.31 6.93
CA GLU A 391 -14.15 -6.94 7.06
C GLU A 391 -13.73 -6.67 8.53
N GLY A 392 -12.45 -6.37 8.73
CA GLY A 392 -11.88 -6.10 10.06
C GLY A 392 -11.68 -7.35 10.93
N VAL A 393 -11.83 -8.55 10.36
CA VAL A 393 -11.62 -9.81 11.08
C VAL A 393 -10.25 -10.36 10.74
N LEU A 394 -9.40 -10.53 11.76
CA LEU A 394 -8.01 -10.99 11.59
C LEU A 394 -7.79 -12.44 12.04
N GLY A 395 -8.75 -13.01 12.77
CA GLY A 395 -8.78 -14.40 13.18
C GLY A 395 -10.16 -14.80 13.68
N HIS A 396 -10.32 -16.11 13.91
CA HIS A 396 -11.52 -16.65 14.54
C HIS A 396 -11.13 -17.74 15.53
N ALA A 397 -11.67 -17.69 16.74
CA ALA A 397 -11.48 -18.74 17.71
C ALA A 397 -12.77 -19.11 18.43
N HIS A 398 -12.92 -20.42 18.68
CA HIS A 398 -13.93 -20.91 19.60
C HIS A 398 -13.58 -20.60 21.05
N LEU A 399 -14.59 -20.32 21.86
CA LEU A 399 -14.39 -20.08 23.29
C LEU A 399 -14.10 -21.42 24.03
N GLY A 400 -12.93 -21.50 24.68
CA GLY A 400 -12.56 -22.54 25.63
C GLY A 400 -12.07 -23.87 25.05
N LYS A 401 -12.38 -24.18 23.79
CA LYS A 401 -11.84 -25.30 22.98
C LYS A 401 -12.40 -25.23 21.55
N GLY A 402 -11.70 -25.77 20.57
CA GLY A 402 -12.15 -25.81 19.18
C GLY A 402 -11.10 -25.34 18.18
N VAL A 403 -11.54 -24.76 17.08
CA VAL A 403 -10.64 -24.25 16.03
C VAL A 403 -10.22 -22.81 16.32
N VAL A 404 -8.94 -22.51 16.08
CA VAL A 404 -8.33 -21.18 15.99
C VAL A 404 -7.86 -20.97 14.56
N GLU A 405 -8.47 -20.05 13.84
CA GLU A 405 -8.02 -19.53 12.56
C GLU A 405 -7.17 -18.28 12.78
N VAL A 406 -5.96 -18.29 12.21
CA VAL A 406 -5.10 -17.11 12.16
C VAL A 406 -4.88 -16.73 10.70
N ALA A 407 -5.31 -15.51 10.34
CA ALA A 407 -5.02 -14.97 9.03
C ALA A 407 -3.52 -14.67 8.91
N LEU A 408 -2.92 -15.20 7.84
CA LEU A 408 -1.51 -14.93 7.53
C LEU A 408 -1.33 -13.66 6.71
N GLY A 409 -2.42 -13.15 6.17
CA GLY A 409 -2.47 -12.00 5.31
C GLY A 409 -3.89 -11.80 4.82
N ASP A 410 -4.14 -10.65 4.21
CA ASP A 410 -5.45 -10.33 3.67
C ASP A 410 -5.33 -9.67 2.30
N TYR A 411 -6.43 -9.68 1.58
CA TYR A 411 -6.62 -8.85 0.41
C TYR A 411 -6.96 -7.45 0.89
N ASN A 412 -6.04 -6.52 0.63
CA ASN A 412 -6.31 -5.11 0.82
C ASN A 412 -7.58 -4.70 0.03
N CYS A 413 -8.18 -3.54 0.34
CA CYS A 413 -9.34 -3.01 -0.41
C CYS A 413 -9.09 -2.80 -1.92
N ASP A 414 -7.85 -3.04 -2.37
CA ASP A 414 -7.39 -2.94 -3.73
C ASP A 414 -7.11 -4.30 -4.37
N GLY A 415 -7.37 -5.38 -3.64
CA GLY A 415 -7.23 -6.75 -4.10
C GLY A 415 -5.78 -7.25 -4.18
N SER A 416 -4.80 -6.46 -3.73
CA SER A 416 -3.47 -7.02 -3.51
C SER A 416 -3.50 -7.90 -2.27
N PHE A 417 -3.09 -9.17 -2.40
CA PHE A 417 -2.84 -10.00 -1.24
C PHE A 417 -1.56 -9.51 -0.56
N GLN A 418 -1.62 -9.35 0.75
CA GLN A 418 -0.48 -8.96 1.55
C GLN A 418 -0.35 -9.88 2.76
N LEU A 419 0.83 -10.48 2.93
CA LEU A 419 1.16 -11.14 4.18
C LEU A 419 1.31 -10.12 5.29
N TYR A 420 0.77 -10.49 6.44
CA TYR A 420 1.08 -9.84 7.69
C TYR A 420 2.52 -10.16 8.08
N ASP A 421 3.20 -9.16 8.63
CA ASP A 421 4.50 -9.38 9.22
C ASP A 421 4.39 -10.33 10.43
N VAL A 422 5.53 -10.87 10.83
CA VAL A 422 5.66 -11.83 11.93
C VAL A 422 5.05 -11.28 13.23
N LYS A 423 5.20 -9.99 13.54
CA LYS A 423 4.67 -9.40 14.78
C LYS A 423 3.15 -9.27 14.73
N SER A 424 2.60 -8.90 13.58
CA SER A 424 1.17 -8.82 13.34
C SER A 424 0.52 -10.21 13.49
N VAL A 425 1.11 -11.24 12.89
CA VAL A 425 0.64 -12.64 13.04
C VAL A 425 0.76 -13.12 14.48
N GLU A 426 1.84 -12.80 15.19
CA GLU A 426 2.00 -13.12 16.62
C GLU A 426 0.92 -12.48 17.48
N LYS A 427 0.59 -11.21 17.24
CA LYS A 427 -0.45 -10.49 17.97
C LYS A 427 -1.83 -11.13 17.76
N ILE A 428 -2.18 -11.44 16.50
CA ILE A 428 -3.43 -12.13 16.16
C ILE A 428 -3.47 -13.50 16.84
N MET A 429 -2.42 -14.31 16.67
CA MET A 429 -2.33 -15.64 17.27
C MET A 429 -2.50 -15.60 18.79
N THR A 430 -1.83 -14.65 19.45
CA THR A 430 -1.93 -14.50 20.91
C THR A 430 -3.36 -14.15 21.33
N HIS A 431 -4.03 -13.24 20.61
CA HIS A 431 -5.42 -12.87 20.87
C HIS A 431 -6.38 -14.06 20.72
N GLU A 432 -6.32 -14.76 19.58
CA GLU A 432 -7.22 -15.87 19.26
C GLU A 432 -7.03 -17.07 20.19
N LEU A 433 -5.78 -17.36 20.60
CA LEU A 433 -5.51 -18.37 21.62
C LEU A 433 -6.16 -18.04 22.97
N GLY A 434 -6.25 -16.74 23.30
CA GLY A 434 -6.94 -16.27 24.50
C GLY A 434 -8.41 -16.70 24.54
N HIS A 435 -9.11 -16.59 23.41
CA HIS A 435 -10.47 -17.14 23.30
C HIS A 435 -10.50 -18.65 23.48
N SER A 436 -9.56 -19.38 22.88
CA SER A 436 -9.48 -20.84 23.02
C SER A 436 -9.19 -21.34 24.43
N ILE A 437 -8.57 -20.53 25.29
CA ILE A 437 -8.42 -20.82 26.72
C ILE A 437 -9.59 -20.29 27.58
N GLY A 438 -10.62 -19.73 26.94
CA GLY A 438 -11.89 -19.34 27.57
C GLY A 438 -12.00 -17.87 27.97
N LEU A 439 -11.10 -17.00 27.50
CA LEU A 439 -11.15 -15.57 27.82
C LEU A 439 -12.06 -14.82 26.84
N PRO A 440 -13.03 -14.02 27.34
CA PRO A 440 -13.80 -13.11 26.50
C PRO A 440 -13.00 -11.84 26.17
N HIS A 441 -13.54 -11.03 25.26
CA HIS A 441 -13.02 -9.69 25.03
C HIS A 441 -13.04 -8.82 26.29
N THR A 442 -12.13 -7.85 26.34
CA THR A 442 -12.05 -6.84 27.41
C THR A 442 -12.23 -5.43 26.83
N ASN A 443 -12.58 -4.49 27.70
CA ASN A 443 -12.65 -3.06 27.34
C ASN A 443 -11.32 -2.31 27.59
N ASP A 444 -10.28 -3.00 28.08
CA ASP A 444 -8.99 -2.41 28.37
C ASP A 444 -8.12 -2.41 27.10
N ARG A 445 -7.82 -1.22 26.57
CA ARG A 445 -7.09 -1.05 25.31
C ARG A 445 -5.65 -1.55 25.35
N GLU A 446 -5.06 -1.65 26.54
CA GLU A 446 -3.70 -2.16 26.71
C GLU A 446 -3.67 -3.69 26.85
N ASN A 447 -4.84 -4.33 26.95
CA ASN A 447 -4.95 -5.77 27.09
C ASN A 447 -4.95 -6.46 25.72
N ILE A 448 -4.25 -7.60 25.61
CA ILE A 448 -4.22 -8.40 24.38
C ILE A 448 -5.61 -8.88 23.93
N MET A 449 -6.54 -9.05 24.85
CA MET A 449 -7.94 -9.43 24.60
C MET A 449 -8.85 -8.23 24.26
N TYR A 450 -8.31 -7.04 24.07
CA TYR A 450 -9.06 -5.95 23.43
C TYR A 450 -9.37 -6.33 21.98
N PRO A 451 -10.61 -6.14 21.50
CA PRO A 451 -10.98 -6.48 20.12
C PRO A 451 -10.02 -5.84 19.12
N SER A 452 -9.44 -6.67 18.25
CA SER A 452 -8.44 -6.27 17.25
C SER A 452 -9.01 -5.35 16.18
#